data_AF-A0A3M8EQK3-F1
#
_entry.id   AF-A0A3M8EQK3-F1
#
_cell.length_a   1.000
_cell.length_b   1.000
_cell.length_c   1.000
_cell.angle_alpha   90.00
_cell.angle_beta   90.00
_cell.angle_gamma   90.00
#
_symmetry.space_group_name_H-M   'P 1'
#
loop_
_entity.id
_entity.type
_entity.pdbx_description
1 polymer ?
#
loop_
_entity_poly.entity_id
_entity_poly.type
_entity_poly.pdbx_seq_one_letter_code
_entity_poly.pdbx_strand_id
1 'polypeptide(L)'
;MSFNRPAPDVLLARLAGSWLVSGRLPLAEEVQHPLATQPQVVRVTFDATELGPWDSGLLVFLIKLSALCRQAGADVDQSGLPPGVRKLMDLASPENQRSGVTRGGERPAFLERVADTALDQYKGFKEVLAFIGEVTLVFLKMLRGKAVFRRLDLVTTIQETGAQALPIVSLISLLVGMILAFVAAIQLKLFGAQIYVADVVGIGMVRVMGAIMTGIIMSGRTGAAFAAQLGTMQVNEEIDALETLGFSPAEFLVLPRMLALMLMMPLLCVYSDLMGVLGGMIVGV
;
A
#
# COMPACT_ATOMS: atom_id res chain seq x y z
N MET A 1 24.95 -40.48 0.85
CA MET A 1 24.78 -40.48 2.33
C MET A 1 24.75 -41.92 2.81
N SER A 2 25.42 -42.24 3.91
CA SER A 2 25.37 -43.57 4.53
C SER A 2 25.13 -43.43 6.04
N PHE A 3 24.40 -44.38 6.62
CA PHE A 3 24.14 -44.44 8.06
C PHE A 3 25.03 -45.50 8.69
N ASN A 4 25.73 -45.15 9.76
CA ASN A 4 26.54 -46.09 10.53
C ASN A 4 26.19 -45.98 12.02
N ARG A 5 26.33 -47.06 12.79
CA ARG A 5 25.97 -47.11 14.21
C ARG A 5 27.24 -47.25 15.05
N PRO A 6 27.83 -46.14 15.54
CA PRO A 6 28.99 -46.21 16.43
C PRO A 6 28.64 -46.72 17.83
N ALA A 7 27.38 -46.61 18.28
CA ALA A 7 26.88 -47.10 19.56
C ALA A 7 25.38 -47.45 19.46
N PRO A 8 24.83 -48.32 20.34
CA PRO A 8 23.41 -48.67 20.31
C PRO A 8 22.48 -47.44 20.30
N ASP A 9 22.82 -46.36 20.99
CA ASP A 9 21.92 -45.21 21.13
C ASP A 9 22.21 -44.06 20.13
N VAL A 10 23.22 -44.23 19.26
CA VAL A 10 23.72 -43.16 18.37
C VAL A 10 23.70 -43.58 16.91
N LEU A 11 23.04 -42.77 16.06
CA LEU A 11 23.05 -42.91 14.61
C LEU A 11 23.99 -41.88 13.98
N LEU A 12 25.04 -42.32 13.28
CA LEU A 12 25.96 -41.47 12.55
C LEU A 12 25.49 -41.30 11.10
N ALA A 13 25.17 -40.07 10.70
CA ALA A 13 24.82 -39.69 9.34
C ALA A 13 26.05 -39.13 8.61
N ARG A 14 26.63 -39.91 7.68
CA ARG A 14 27.75 -39.46 6.84
C ARG A 14 27.26 -38.70 5.62
N LEU A 15 27.66 -37.44 5.53
CA LEU A 15 27.41 -36.53 4.42
C LEU A 15 28.66 -36.53 3.52
N ALA A 16 28.57 -37.20 2.36
CA ALA A 16 29.65 -37.30 1.40
C ALA A 16 29.20 -36.80 0.02
N GLY A 17 30.14 -36.23 -0.75
CA GLY A 17 29.90 -35.74 -2.13
C GLY A 17 29.47 -34.27 -2.22
N SER A 18 29.06 -33.83 -3.42
CA SER A 18 28.56 -32.46 -3.66
C SER A 18 27.09 -32.33 -3.30
N TRP A 19 26.74 -31.27 -2.58
CA TRP A 19 25.39 -30.98 -2.09
C TRP A 19 24.90 -29.66 -2.68
N LEU A 20 24.63 -29.67 -3.98
CA LEU A 20 24.15 -28.53 -4.74
C LEU A 20 22.69 -28.75 -5.16
N VAL A 21 21.86 -27.70 -5.15
CA VAL A 21 20.44 -27.70 -5.60
C VAL A 21 20.32 -28.14 -7.06
N SER A 22 21.35 -27.91 -7.87
CA SER A 22 21.42 -28.36 -9.27
C SER A 22 21.63 -29.88 -9.43
N GLY A 23 21.93 -30.60 -8.36
CA GLY A 23 22.12 -32.06 -8.33
C GLY A 23 20.92 -32.83 -7.76
N ARG A 24 20.99 -34.18 -7.79
CA ARG A 24 20.05 -35.05 -7.07
C ARG A 24 20.37 -35.03 -5.57
N LEU A 25 19.64 -34.22 -4.81
CA LEU A 25 19.65 -34.27 -3.35
C LEU A 25 18.75 -35.42 -2.86
N PRO A 26 19.17 -36.23 -1.87
CA PRO A 26 18.31 -37.25 -1.29
C PRO A 26 17.09 -36.59 -0.61
N LEU A 27 15.91 -37.16 -0.81
CA LEU A 27 14.69 -36.69 -0.16
C LEU A 27 14.75 -37.05 1.33
N ALA A 28 14.41 -36.09 2.20
CA ALA A 28 14.40 -36.31 3.66
C ALA A 28 13.47 -37.46 4.10
N GLU A 29 12.49 -37.82 3.25
CA GLU A 29 11.57 -38.95 3.46
C GLU A 29 12.25 -40.32 3.30
N GLU A 30 13.26 -40.46 2.43
CA GLU A 30 14.03 -41.70 2.31
C GLU A 30 14.82 -42.02 3.61
N VAL A 31 15.06 -41.01 4.43
CA VAL A 31 15.72 -41.14 5.74
C VAL A 31 14.74 -41.51 6.87
N GLN A 32 13.42 -41.38 6.66
CA GLN A 32 12.44 -41.82 7.66
C GLN A 32 12.43 -43.34 7.82
N HIS A 33 12.70 -44.10 6.77
CA HIS A 33 12.57 -45.56 6.81
C HIS A 33 13.60 -46.22 7.77
N PRO A 34 14.89 -45.83 7.80
CA PRO A 34 15.83 -46.29 8.83
C PRO A 34 15.43 -45.90 10.27
N LEU A 35 14.91 -44.68 10.46
CA LEU A 35 14.50 -44.15 11.78
C LEU A 35 13.23 -44.83 12.32
N ALA A 36 12.25 -45.11 11.45
CA ALA A 36 10.99 -45.75 11.83
C ALA A 36 11.13 -47.24 12.16
N THR A 37 12.14 -47.91 11.60
CA THR A 37 12.36 -49.35 11.82
C THR A 37 13.17 -49.64 13.10
N GLN A 38 13.71 -48.60 13.78
CA GLN A 38 14.71 -48.76 14.84
C GLN A 38 14.40 -47.88 16.08
N PRO A 39 13.55 -48.34 17.01
CA PRO A 39 12.97 -47.54 18.11
C PRO A 39 13.92 -47.24 19.30
N GLN A 40 15.24 -47.31 19.12
CA GLN A 40 16.23 -47.08 20.20
C GLN A 40 17.24 -45.95 19.92
N VAL A 41 17.09 -45.18 18.84
CA VAL A 41 18.02 -44.08 18.53
C VAL A 41 17.67 -42.86 19.38
N VAL A 42 18.52 -42.54 20.36
CA VAL A 42 18.36 -41.37 21.25
C VAL A 42 19.12 -40.16 20.70
N ARG A 43 20.18 -40.37 19.90
CA ARG A 43 21.02 -39.28 19.36
C ARG A 43 21.42 -39.50 17.91
N VAL A 44 21.33 -38.46 17.08
CA VAL A 44 21.81 -38.45 15.68
C VAL A 44 22.98 -37.49 15.57
N THR A 45 24.13 -37.96 15.10
CA THR A 45 25.35 -37.15 14.91
C THR A 45 25.71 -37.10 13.42
N PHE A 46 26.20 -35.96 12.95
CA PHE A 46 26.64 -35.79 11.57
C PHE A 46 28.15 -35.96 11.42
N ASP A 47 28.58 -36.55 10.32
CA ASP A 47 29.98 -36.61 9.90
C ASP A 47 30.11 -36.01 8.50
N ALA A 48 30.85 -34.90 8.40
CA ALA A 48 31.01 -34.09 7.20
C ALA A 48 32.46 -34.11 6.66
N THR A 49 33.29 -35.10 7.02
CA THR A 49 34.69 -35.17 6.58
C THR A 49 34.87 -35.31 5.06
N GLU A 50 33.89 -35.90 4.37
CA GLU A 50 33.89 -36.09 2.90
C GLU A 50 32.90 -35.14 2.19
N LEU A 51 32.54 -34.03 2.83
CA LEU A 51 31.62 -33.05 2.26
C LEU A 51 32.32 -32.22 1.18
N GLY A 52 31.80 -32.29 -0.05
CA GLY A 52 32.21 -31.45 -1.17
C GLY A 52 31.55 -30.06 -1.16
N PRO A 53 31.48 -29.37 -2.31
CA PRO A 53 30.82 -28.07 -2.40
C PRO A 53 29.33 -28.19 -2.03
N TRP A 54 28.83 -27.22 -1.27
CA TRP A 54 27.46 -27.20 -0.74
C TRP A 54 26.80 -25.83 -0.91
N ASP A 55 25.47 -25.81 -0.99
CA ASP A 55 24.64 -24.60 -1.09
C ASP A 55 23.41 -24.65 -0.16
N SER A 56 22.40 -23.81 -0.43
CA SER A 56 21.14 -23.74 0.32
C SER A 56 20.36 -25.07 0.37
N GLY A 57 20.61 -26.01 -0.56
CA GLY A 57 19.97 -27.32 -0.62
C GLY A 57 20.37 -28.23 0.54
N LEU A 58 21.66 -28.22 0.92
CA LEU A 58 22.14 -28.92 2.11
C LEU A 58 21.43 -28.42 3.37
N LEU A 59 21.23 -27.10 3.46
CA LEU A 59 20.59 -26.46 4.62
C LEU A 59 19.14 -26.91 4.79
N VAL A 60 18.37 -26.89 3.70
CA VAL A 60 16.96 -27.33 3.69
C VAL A 60 16.84 -28.80 4.06
N PHE A 61 17.75 -29.64 3.56
CA PHE A 61 17.80 -31.05 3.92
C PHE A 61 18.06 -31.27 5.41
N LEU A 62 19.09 -30.61 5.97
CA LEU A 62 19.45 -30.73 7.39
C LEU A 62 18.35 -30.18 8.32
N ILE A 63 17.67 -29.10 7.94
CA ILE A 63 16.54 -28.56 8.69
C ILE A 63 15.40 -29.58 8.73
N LYS A 64 15.00 -30.14 7.57
CA LYS A 64 13.94 -31.16 7.51
C LYS A 64 14.31 -32.42 8.29
N LEU A 65 15.55 -32.89 8.17
CA LEU A 65 16.04 -34.06 8.90
C LEU A 65 16.03 -33.80 10.40
N SER A 66 16.50 -32.64 10.85
CA SER A 66 16.49 -32.27 12.27
C SER A 66 15.07 -32.18 12.84
N ALA A 67 14.11 -31.69 12.06
CA ALA A 67 12.70 -31.63 12.45
C ALA A 67 12.10 -33.05 12.59
N LEU A 68 12.43 -33.96 11.68
CA LEU A 68 12.00 -35.36 11.73
C LEU A 68 12.60 -36.11 12.94
N CYS A 69 13.89 -35.92 13.21
CA CYS A 69 14.54 -36.51 14.38
C CYS A 69 13.94 -36.00 15.69
N ARG A 70 13.66 -34.69 15.80
CA ARG A 70 12.97 -34.11 16.97
C ARG A 70 11.55 -34.66 17.13
N GLN A 71 10.81 -34.84 16.03
CA GLN A 71 9.46 -35.43 16.06
C GLN A 71 9.48 -36.90 16.52
N ALA A 72 10.56 -37.63 16.22
CA ALA A 72 10.80 -38.99 16.69
C ALA A 72 11.41 -39.07 18.11
N GLY A 73 11.68 -37.94 18.77
CA GLY A 73 12.23 -37.89 20.14
C GLY A 73 13.75 -38.08 20.22
N ALA A 74 14.48 -38.00 19.10
CA ALA A 74 15.94 -38.12 19.06
C ALA A 74 16.61 -36.73 19.08
N ASP A 75 17.66 -36.59 19.90
CA ASP A 75 18.49 -35.39 19.97
C ASP A 75 19.46 -35.33 18.78
N VAL A 76 19.72 -34.14 18.25
CA VAL A 76 20.51 -33.95 17.02
C VAL A 76 21.79 -33.20 17.34
N ASP A 77 22.92 -33.91 17.32
CA ASP A 77 24.23 -33.33 17.54
C ASP A 77 24.83 -32.78 16.24
N GLN A 78 24.97 -31.45 16.21
CA GLN A 78 25.50 -30.67 15.07
C GLN A 78 27.03 -30.48 15.13
N SER A 79 27.71 -31.10 16.10
CA SER A 79 29.15 -30.93 16.35
C SER A 79 30.06 -31.37 15.19
N GLY A 80 29.62 -32.30 14.34
CA GLY A 80 30.39 -32.76 13.18
C GLY A 80 30.08 -32.03 11.87
N LEU A 81 29.23 -30.99 11.89
CA LEU A 81 28.97 -30.13 10.71
C LEU A 81 29.98 -28.99 10.60
N PRO A 82 30.28 -28.50 9.37
CA PRO A 82 31.14 -27.33 9.15
C PRO A 82 30.60 -26.09 9.88
N PRO A 83 31.48 -25.16 10.32
CA PRO A 83 31.08 -24.00 11.11
C PRO A 83 30.08 -23.09 10.39
N GLY A 84 30.19 -22.94 9.06
CA GLY A 84 29.26 -22.16 8.25
C GLY A 84 27.85 -22.74 8.23
N VAL A 85 27.73 -24.07 8.10
CA VAL A 85 26.44 -24.77 8.12
C VAL A 85 25.81 -24.72 9.51
N ARG A 86 26.61 -24.93 10.57
CA ARG A 86 26.14 -24.83 11.95
C ARG A 86 25.55 -23.46 12.27
N LYS A 87 26.22 -22.37 11.86
CA LYS A 87 25.73 -21.00 12.07
C LYS A 87 24.40 -20.76 11.34
N LEU A 88 24.26 -21.26 10.13
CA LEU A 88 23.02 -21.11 9.35
C LEU A 88 21.88 -21.98 9.91
N MET A 89 22.18 -23.19 10.41
CA MET A 89 21.20 -24.04 11.10
C MET A 89 20.75 -23.42 12.44
N ASP A 90 21.65 -22.78 13.18
CA ASP A 90 21.32 -22.06 14.41
C ASP A 90 20.38 -20.87 14.11
N LEU A 91 20.68 -20.08 13.07
CA LEU A 91 19.79 -19.00 12.60
C LEU A 91 18.43 -19.49 12.11
N ALA A 92 18.39 -20.66 11.46
CA ALA A 92 17.16 -21.25 10.93
C ALA A 92 16.37 -22.07 11.97
N SER A 93 16.91 -22.26 13.18
CA SER A 93 16.25 -23.08 14.21
C SER A 93 14.95 -22.40 14.69
N PRO A 94 13.85 -23.16 14.84
CA PRO A 94 12.55 -22.59 15.25
C PRO A 94 12.60 -21.80 16.57
N GLU A 95 13.51 -22.18 17.48
CA GLU A 95 13.76 -21.51 18.75
C GLU A 95 14.35 -20.10 18.59
N ASN A 96 15.27 -19.91 17.64
CA ASN A 96 15.88 -18.60 17.36
C ASN A 96 14.97 -17.73 16.48
N GLN A 97 14.19 -18.33 15.56
CA GLN A 97 13.15 -17.61 14.83
C GLN A 97 12.05 -17.07 15.76
N ARG A 98 11.68 -17.83 16.81
CA ARG A 98 10.77 -17.36 17.87
C ARG A 98 11.39 -16.29 18.75
N SER A 99 12.71 -16.28 18.91
CA SER A 99 13.43 -15.27 19.71
C SER A 99 13.50 -13.90 19.02
N GLY A 100 13.34 -13.84 17.70
CA GLY A 100 13.19 -12.59 16.95
C GLY A 100 11.80 -11.94 17.03
N VAL A 101 10.76 -12.71 17.39
CA VAL A 101 9.35 -12.25 17.37
C VAL A 101 8.65 -12.37 18.73
N THR A 102 9.23 -13.05 19.71
CA THR A 102 8.60 -13.23 21.03
C THR A 102 9.64 -13.25 22.14
N ARG A 103 10.20 -12.07 22.45
CA ARG A 103 10.30 -11.75 23.88
C ARG A 103 8.87 -11.75 24.40
N GLY A 104 8.60 -12.51 25.46
CA GLY A 104 7.33 -12.46 26.18
C GLY A 104 7.14 -11.08 26.82
N GLY A 105 6.86 -10.08 25.98
CA GLY A 105 6.39 -8.78 26.40
C GLY A 105 4.99 -8.95 26.93
N GLU A 106 4.79 -8.54 28.17
CA GLU A 106 3.50 -8.13 28.69
C GLU A 106 2.71 -7.44 27.56
N ARG A 107 1.41 -7.75 27.41
CA ARG A 107 0.55 -7.11 26.40
C ARG A 107 0.96 -5.63 26.31
N PRO A 108 1.40 -5.14 25.12
CA PRO A 108 2.02 -3.82 25.04
C PRO A 108 1.09 -2.86 25.74
N ALA A 109 1.64 -2.16 26.74
CA ALA A 109 0.86 -1.29 27.60
C ALA A 109 0.05 -0.36 26.69
N PHE A 110 -1.14 0.06 27.12
CA PHE A 110 -1.95 0.99 26.32
C PHE A 110 -1.12 2.19 25.82
N LEU A 111 -0.17 2.64 26.64
CA LEU A 111 0.79 3.69 26.30
C LEU A 111 1.77 3.32 25.18
N GLU A 112 2.23 2.07 25.09
CA GLU A 112 3.12 1.58 24.03
C GLU A 112 2.37 1.52 22.69
N ARG A 113 1.13 1.03 22.68
CA ARG A 113 0.28 1.05 21.47
C ARG A 113 -0.02 2.46 20.98
N VAL A 114 -0.31 3.37 21.92
CA VAL A 114 -0.55 4.78 21.60
C VAL A 114 0.72 5.44 21.10
N ALA A 115 1.89 5.13 21.69
CA ALA A 115 3.17 5.65 21.24
C ALA A 115 3.52 5.17 19.82
N ASP A 116 3.38 3.87 19.52
CA ASP A 116 3.65 3.33 18.19
C ASP A 116 2.72 3.94 17.14
N THR A 117 1.41 4.03 17.44
CA THR A 117 0.43 4.67 16.55
C THR A 117 0.76 6.15 16.33
N ALA A 118 1.16 6.87 17.38
CA ALA A 118 1.53 8.28 17.27
C ALA A 118 2.82 8.49 16.46
N LEU A 119 3.81 7.60 16.62
CA LEU A 119 5.06 7.66 15.86
C LEU A 119 4.82 7.35 14.37
N ASP A 120 3.98 6.39 14.04
CA ASP A 120 3.64 6.08 12.66
C ASP A 120 2.79 7.17 12.02
N GLN A 121 1.86 7.78 12.75
CA GLN A 121 1.13 8.97 12.30
C GLN A 121 2.08 10.13 12.01
N TYR A 122 3.12 10.33 12.83
CA TYR A 122 4.12 11.38 12.63
C TYR A 122 5.00 11.14 11.39
N LYS A 123 5.37 9.88 11.12
CA LYS A 123 6.06 9.52 9.87
C LYS A 123 5.17 9.80 8.65
N GLY A 124 3.92 9.33 8.68
CA GLY A 124 2.96 9.59 7.58
C GLY A 124 2.71 11.08 7.36
N PHE A 125 2.65 11.87 8.42
CA PHE A 125 2.55 13.33 8.31
C PHE A 125 3.78 13.93 7.59
N LYS A 126 5.00 13.48 7.90
CA LYS A 126 6.20 13.93 7.18
C LYS A 126 6.19 13.55 5.71
N GLU A 127 5.71 12.36 5.37
CA GLU A 127 5.57 11.92 3.98
C GLU A 127 4.60 12.80 3.19
N VAL A 128 3.45 13.14 3.78
CA VAL A 128 2.50 14.09 3.17
C VAL A 128 3.15 15.47 2.99
N LEU A 129 3.90 15.96 3.98
CA LEU A 129 4.63 17.22 3.84
C LEU A 129 5.69 17.17 2.74
N ALA A 130 6.43 16.07 2.64
CA ALA A 130 7.42 15.86 1.59
C ALA A 130 6.75 15.84 0.21
N PHE A 131 5.63 15.14 0.06
CA PHE A 131 4.84 15.10 -1.17
C PHE A 131 4.32 16.48 -1.58
N ILE A 132 3.77 17.26 -0.63
CA ILE A 132 3.35 18.65 -0.89
C ILE A 132 4.55 19.49 -1.34
N GLY A 133 5.71 19.30 -0.70
CA GLY A 133 6.96 19.97 -1.08
C GLY A 133 7.39 19.64 -2.52
N GLU A 134 7.39 18.36 -2.88
CA GLU A 134 7.72 17.89 -4.23
C GLU A 134 6.77 18.47 -5.27
N VAL A 135 5.47 18.37 -5.02
CA VAL A 135 4.42 18.94 -5.88
C VAL A 135 4.61 20.45 -6.07
N THR A 136 4.93 21.17 -5.00
CA THR A 136 5.17 22.62 -5.06
C THR A 136 6.41 22.95 -5.90
N LEU A 137 7.48 22.17 -5.77
CA LEU A 137 8.69 22.33 -6.57
C LEU A 137 8.44 22.05 -8.05
N VAL A 138 7.67 21.02 -8.36
CA VAL A 138 7.26 20.66 -9.73
C VAL A 138 6.38 21.77 -10.33
N PHE A 139 5.44 22.31 -9.56
CA PHE A 139 4.63 23.45 -9.99
C PHE A 139 5.47 24.70 -10.26
N LEU A 140 6.45 25.01 -9.42
CA LEU A 140 7.40 26.11 -9.63
C LEU A 140 8.30 25.86 -10.86
N LYS A 141 8.73 24.61 -11.10
CA LYS A 141 9.49 24.21 -12.30
C LYS A 141 8.66 24.42 -13.56
N MET A 142 7.36 24.15 -13.50
CA MET A 142 6.41 24.43 -14.58
C MET A 142 6.26 25.92 -14.85
N LEU A 143 6.07 26.75 -13.82
CA LEU A 143 6.01 28.20 -13.99
C LEU A 143 7.29 28.78 -14.62
N ARG A 144 8.43 28.13 -14.42
CA ARG A 144 9.72 28.46 -15.05
C ARG A 144 9.89 27.90 -16.47
N GLY A 145 8.85 27.25 -17.03
CA GLY A 145 8.86 26.69 -18.39
C GLY A 145 9.73 25.43 -18.56
N LYS A 146 10.20 24.82 -17.47
CA LYS A 146 11.09 23.65 -17.49
C LYS A 146 10.36 22.33 -17.20
N ALA A 147 9.05 22.35 -17.00
CA ALA A 147 8.30 21.13 -16.77
C ALA A 147 8.09 20.36 -18.07
N VAL A 148 8.32 19.05 -18.00
CA VAL A 148 8.08 18.14 -19.12
C VAL A 148 6.81 17.36 -18.81
N PHE A 149 5.72 17.70 -19.48
CA PHE A 149 4.47 16.95 -19.42
C PHE A 149 3.83 16.86 -20.79
N ARG A 150 3.07 15.79 -21.04
CA ARG A 150 2.41 15.58 -22.32
C ARG A 150 1.14 16.44 -22.39
N ARG A 151 1.10 17.38 -23.34
CA ARG A 151 -0.06 18.27 -23.53
C ARG A 151 -1.38 17.52 -23.77
N LEU A 152 -1.30 16.36 -24.43
CA LEU A 152 -2.46 15.50 -24.66
C LEU A 152 -3.08 15.04 -23.32
N ASP A 153 -2.26 14.68 -22.34
CA ASP A 153 -2.75 14.22 -21.03
C ASP A 153 -3.44 15.36 -20.28
N LEU A 154 -2.91 16.58 -20.38
CA LEU A 154 -3.57 17.76 -19.82
C LEU A 154 -4.97 17.96 -20.44
N VAL A 155 -5.10 17.88 -21.76
CA VAL A 155 -6.38 18.07 -22.45
C VAL A 155 -7.38 16.97 -22.07
N THR A 156 -6.95 15.72 -22.05
CA THR A 156 -7.79 14.59 -21.60
C THR A 156 -8.26 14.80 -20.17
N THR A 157 -7.34 15.18 -19.28
CA THR A 157 -7.66 15.41 -17.87
C THR A 157 -8.63 16.59 -17.68
N ILE A 158 -8.48 17.66 -18.48
CA ILE A 158 -9.40 18.81 -18.53
C ILE A 158 -10.80 18.34 -18.93
N GLN A 159 -10.92 17.49 -19.96
CA GLN A 159 -12.21 16.95 -20.40
C GLN A 159 -12.84 16.05 -19.34
N GLU A 160 -12.06 15.17 -18.70
CA GLU A 160 -12.53 14.31 -17.62
C GLU A 160 -12.99 15.11 -16.41
N THR A 161 -12.23 16.12 -16.02
CA THR A 161 -12.48 16.96 -14.84
C THR A 161 -13.65 17.93 -15.05
N GLY A 162 -13.79 18.49 -16.26
CA GLY A 162 -14.82 19.47 -16.59
C GLY A 162 -16.08 18.83 -17.17
N ALA A 163 -16.01 18.39 -18.42
CA ALA A 163 -17.20 17.99 -19.19
C ALA A 163 -17.99 16.86 -18.54
N GLN A 164 -17.28 15.87 -17.98
CA GLN A 164 -17.94 14.74 -17.32
C GLN A 164 -18.48 15.08 -15.91
N ALA A 165 -18.05 16.19 -15.30
CA ALA A 165 -18.58 16.68 -14.02
C ALA A 165 -19.86 17.52 -14.21
N LEU A 166 -20.06 18.11 -15.39
CA LEU A 166 -21.20 19.01 -15.67
C LEU A 166 -22.57 18.43 -15.29
N PRO A 167 -22.94 17.17 -15.62
CA PRO A 167 -24.29 16.66 -15.31
C PRO A 167 -24.58 16.57 -13.82
N ILE A 168 -23.56 16.21 -13.02
CA ILE A 168 -23.68 16.09 -11.56
C ILE A 168 -23.75 17.49 -10.95
N VAL A 169 -22.88 18.40 -11.39
CA VAL A 169 -22.87 19.79 -10.92
C VAL A 169 -24.18 20.50 -11.28
N SER A 170 -24.70 20.33 -12.49
CA SER A 170 -25.96 20.95 -12.93
C SER A 170 -27.14 20.47 -12.10
N LEU A 171 -27.28 19.15 -11.92
CA LEU A 171 -28.38 18.57 -11.16
C LEU A 171 -28.36 19.08 -9.72
N ILE A 172 -27.22 18.94 -9.05
CA ILE A 172 -27.10 19.29 -7.63
C ILE A 172 -27.27 20.80 -7.43
N SER A 173 -26.61 21.64 -8.25
CA SER A 173 -26.70 23.10 -8.10
C SER A 173 -28.12 23.60 -8.34
N LEU A 174 -28.81 23.05 -9.34
CA LEU A 174 -30.21 23.40 -9.62
C LEU A 174 -31.14 23.00 -8.46
N LEU A 175 -30.97 21.80 -7.90
CA LEU A 175 -31.73 21.35 -6.72
C LEU A 175 -31.48 22.24 -5.51
N VAL A 176 -30.22 22.57 -5.21
CA VAL A 176 -29.90 23.47 -4.10
C VAL A 176 -30.48 24.87 -4.33
N GLY A 177 -30.44 25.36 -5.57
CA GLY A 177 -31.06 26.63 -5.95
C GLY A 177 -32.55 26.69 -5.66
N MET A 178 -33.28 25.64 -6.05
CA MET A 178 -34.71 25.49 -5.74
C MET A 178 -34.97 25.46 -4.23
N ILE A 179 -34.16 24.69 -3.48
CA ILE A 179 -34.30 24.57 -2.02
C ILE A 179 -34.07 25.93 -1.35
N LEU A 180 -33.03 26.67 -1.74
CA LEU A 180 -32.75 28.01 -1.21
C LEU A 180 -33.88 28.99 -1.49
N ALA A 181 -34.40 29.01 -2.73
CA ALA A 181 -35.52 29.87 -3.10
C ALA A 181 -36.77 29.54 -2.28
N PHE A 182 -37.10 28.27 -2.12
CA PHE A 182 -38.25 27.83 -1.33
C PHE A 182 -38.14 28.24 0.15
N VAL A 183 -36.98 27.96 0.76
CA VAL A 183 -36.72 28.30 2.17
C VAL A 183 -36.74 29.81 2.36
N ALA A 184 -36.11 30.58 1.46
CA ALA A 184 -36.12 32.03 1.50
C ALA A 184 -37.54 32.59 1.33
N ALA A 185 -38.33 32.07 0.40
CA ALA A 185 -39.70 32.53 0.15
C ALA A 185 -40.60 32.36 1.38
N ILE A 186 -40.51 31.23 2.09
CA ILE A 186 -41.28 30.99 3.31
C ILE A 186 -40.85 31.96 4.41
N GLN A 187 -39.54 32.17 4.60
CA GLN A 187 -39.02 33.06 5.64
C GLN A 187 -39.37 34.52 5.37
N LEU A 188 -39.18 35.00 4.13
CA LEU A 188 -39.44 36.39 3.74
C LEU A 188 -40.93 36.72 3.69
N LYS A 189 -41.80 35.71 3.46
CA LYS A 189 -43.26 35.88 3.53
C LYS A 189 -43.72 36.37 4.89
N LEU A 190 -43.07 35.90 5.97
CA LEU A 190 -43.40 36.32 7.35
C LEU A 190 -43.16 37.82 7.58
N PHE A 191 -42.25 38.41 6.82
CA PHE A 191 -41.89 39.84 6.91
C PHE A 191 -42.50 40.68 5.77
N GLY A 192 -43.33 40.10 4.90
CA GLY A 192 -43.85 40.77 3.71
C GLY A 192 -42.79 41.13 2.66
N ALA A 193 -41.62 40.52 2.72
CA ALA A 193 -40.42 40.91 1.98
C ALA A 193 -40.11 39.97 0.79
N GLN A 194 -41.12 39.32 0.20
CA GLN A 194 -40.93 38.24 -0.79
C GLN A 194 -40.17 38.67 -2.07
N ILE A 195 -40.15 39.95 -2.39
CA ILE A 195 -39.38 40.49 -3.53
C ILE A 195 -37.86 40.25 -3.39
N TYR A 196 -37.35 40.09 -2.17
CA TYR A 196 -35.92 39.88 -1.89
C TYR A 196 -35.48 38.41 -1.99
N VAL A 197 -36.36 37.49 -2.39
CA VAL A 197 -36.01 36.07 -2.57
C VAL A 197 -34.91 35.92 -3.63
N ALA A 198 -35.01 36.68 -4.72
CA ALA A 198 -33.99 36.69 -5.78
C ALA A 198 -32.61 37.12 -5.26
N ASP A 199 -32.56 38.13 -4.38
CA ASP A 199 -31.31 38.61 -3.78
C ASP A 199 -30.68 37.57 -2.85
N VAL A 200 -31.50 36.88 -2.05
CA VAL A 200 -31.01 35.81 -1.17
C VAL A 200 -30.43 34.66 -1.97
N VAL A 201 -31.10 34.22 -3.03
CA VAL A 201 -30.62 33.12 -3.88
C VAL A 201 -29.36 33.55 -4.64
N GLY A 202 -29.36 34.71 -5.27
CA GLY A 202 -28.22 35.21 -6.05
C GLY A 202 -26.98 35.41 -5.20
N ILE A 203 -27.10 36.12 -4.07
CA ILE A 203 -25.97 36.36 -3.16
C ILE A 203 -25.54 35.06 -2.48
N GLY A 204 -26.49 34.22 -2.06
CA GLY A 204 -26.22 32.95 -1.37
C GLY A 204 -25.47 31.95 -2.26
N MET A 205 -25.84 31.87 -3.54
CA MET A 205 -25.13 31.03 -4.50
C MET A 205 -23.72 31.52 -4.75
N VAL A 206 -23.57 32.76 -5.21
CA VAL A 206 -22.28 33.31 -5.66
C VAL A 206 -21.27 33.43 -4.53
N ARG A 207 -21.68 33.72 -3.28
CA ARG A 207 -20.72 33.87 -2.17
C ARG A 207 -20.31 32.57 -1.50
N VAL A 208 -21.19 31.58 -1.47
CA VAL A 208 -21.03 30.45 -0.54
C VAL A 208 -21.29 29.14 -1.25
N MET A 209 -22.50 28.97 -1.79
CA MET A 209 -22.96 27.65 -2.19
C MET A 209 -22.30 27.15 -3.48
N GLY A 210 -22.09 27.99 -4.50
CA GLY A 210 -21.45 27.54 -5.75
C GLY A 210 -20.05 26.98 -5.53
N ALA A 211 -19.25 27.66 -4.70
CA ALA A 211 -17.91 27.22 -4.34
C ALA A 211 -17.91 25.94 -3.49
N ILE A 212 -18.79 25.86 -2.47
CA ILE A 212 -18.88 24.68 -1.60
C ILE A 212 -19.33 23.46 -2.39
N MET A 213 -20.38 23.57 -3.21
CA MET A 213 -20.92 22.45 -3.97
C MET A 213 -19.90 21.96 -5.00
N THR A 214 -19.28 22.88 -5.73
CA THR A 214 -18.21 22.52 -6.68
C THR A 214 -17.06 21.82 -5.96
N GLY A 215 -16.61 22.32 -4.81
CA GLY A 215 -15.53 21.71 -4.03
C GLY A 215 -15.86 20.29 -3.54
N ILE A 216 -17.04 20.09 -2.96
CA ILE A 216 -17.48 18.78 -2.46
C ILE A 216 -17.59 17.78 -3.61
N ILE A 217 -18.23 18.17 -4.72
CA ILE A 217 -18.43 17.28 -5.88
C ILE A 217 -17.09 16.90 -6.50
N MET A 218 -16.19 17.87 -6.69
CA MET A 218 -14.89 17.63 -7.29
C MET A 218 -13.98 16.78 -6.41
N SER A 219 -13.99 17.01 -5.09
CA SER A 219 -13.27 16.17 -4.13
C SER A 219 -13.78 14.73 -4.14
N GLY A 220 -15.09 14.52 -4.23
CA GLY A 220 -15.67 13.18 -4.26
C GLY A 220 -15.42 12.47 -5.57
N ARG A 221 -15.98 12.99 -6.67
CA ARG A 221 -16.00 12.30 -7.96
C ARG A 221 -14.65 12.30 -8.66
N THR A 222 -14.03 13.47 -8.80
CA THR A 222 -12.77 13.60 -9.54
C THR A 222 -11.58 13.16 -8.68
N GLY A 223 -11.60 13.47 -7.38
CA GLY A 223 -10.61 12.98 -6.42
C GLY A 223 -10.57 11.44 -6.34
N ALA A 224 -11.74 10.78 -6.21
CA ALA A 224 -11.80 9.32 -6.19
C ALA A 224 -11.37 8.70 -7.52
N ALA A 225 -11.75 9.29 -8.66
CA ALA A 225 -11.32 8.81 -9.97
C ALA A 225 -9.79 8.88 -10.13
N PHE A 226 -9.16 9.98 -9.73
CA PHE A 226 -7.70 10.11 -9.78
C PHE A 226 -6.99 9.17 -8.80
N ALA A 227 -7.53 8.98 -7.59
CA ALA A 227 -6.99 8.02 -6.64
C ALA A 227 -7.08 6.58 -7.17
N ALA A 228 -8.20 6.21 -7.80
CA ALA A 228 -8.37 4.88 -8.40
C ALA A 228 -7.46 4.67 -9.61
N GLN A 229 -7.28 5.68 -10.47
CA GLN A 229 -6.35 5.63 -11.60
C GLN A 229 -4.91 5.46 -11.10
N LEU A 230 -4.44 6.34 -10.21
CA LEU A 230 -3.09 6.25 -9.64
C LEU A 230 -2.86 4.95 -8.88
N GLY A 231 -3.85 4.47 -8.13
CA GLY A 231 -3.78 3.18 -7.43
C GLY A 231 -3.64 2.00 -8.40
N THR A 232 -4.41 1.99 -9.48
CA THR A 232 -4.29 0.97 -10.53
C THR A 232 -2.92 1.01 -11.20
N MET A 233 -2.42 2.21 -11.51
CA MET A 233 -1.08 2.39 -12.10
C MET A 233 0.04 1.93 -11.15
N GLN A 234 -0.11 2.13 -9.84
CA GLN A 234 0.83 1.61 -8.85
C GLN A 234 0.81 0.08 -8.80
N VAL A 235 -0.38 -0.53 -8.77
CA VAL A 235 -0.53 -2.00 -8.71
C VAL A 235 -0.02 -2.68 -9.98
N ASN A 236 -0.14 -2.02 -11.13
CA ASN A 236 0.39 -2.49 -12.41
C ASN A 236 1.88 -2.15 -12.62
N GLU A 237 2.56 -1.57 -11.63
CA GLU A 237 3.97 -1.15 -11.71
C GLU A 237 4.25 -0.12 -12.83
N GLU A 238 3.23 0.59 -13.33
CA GLU A 238 3.38 1.61 -14.38
C GLU A 238 4.14 2.84 -13.86
N ILE A 239 3.97 3.17 -12.58
CA ILE A 239 4.68 4.28 -11.91
C ILE A 239 6.17 3.95 -11.78
N ASP A 240 6.49 2.75 -11.33
CA ASP A 240 7.88 2.27 -11.18
C ASP A 240 8.56 2.16 -12.56
N ALA A 241 7.82 1.73 -13.59
CA ALA A 241 8.31 1.73 -14.97
C ALA A 241 8.70 3.14 -15.44
N LEU A 242 7.92 4.17 -15.13
CA LEU A 242 8.26 5.56 -15.46
C LEU A 242 9.54 6.03 -14.75
N GLU A 243 9.72 5.67 -13.48
CA GLU A 243 10.94 6.00 -12.73
C GLU A 243 12.18 5.34 -13.32
N THR A 244 12.10 4.06 -13.72
CA THR A 244 13.22 3.35 -14.36
C THR A 244 13.59 3.93 -15.72
N LEU A 245 12.63 4.53 -16.44
CA LEU A 245 12.85 5.26 -17.68
C LEU A 245 13.44 6.67 -17.46
N GLY A 246 13.63 7.09 -16.22
CA GLY A 246 14.19 8.40 -15.86
C GLY A 246 13.19 9.56 -15.88
N PHE A 247 11.88 9.27 -15.96
CA PHE A 247 10.83 10.28 -15.85
C PHE A 247 10.40 10.46 -14.39
N SER A 248 10.22 11.70 -13.95
CA SER A 248 9.62 11.99 -12.64
C SER A 248 8.10 11.72 -12.70
N PRO A 249 7.56 10.80 -11.88
CA PRO A 249 6.12 10.55 -11.82
C PRO A 249 5.32 11.79 -11.43
N ALA A 250 5.84 12.62 -10.51
CA ALA A 250 5.18 13.85 -10.09
C ALA A 250 4.99 14.85 -11.27
N GLU A 251 5.99 14.98 -12.14
CA GLU A 251 5.92 15.84 -13.34
C GLU A 251 4.95 15.30 -14.39
N PHE A 252 4.91 13.99 -14.60
CA PHE A 252 4.11 13.38 -15.67
C PHE A 252 2.66 13.10 -15.27
N LEU A 253 2.42 12.70 -14.03
CA LEU A 253 1.12 12.23 -13.54
C LEU A 253 0.39 13.27 -12.70
N VAL A 254 1.08 13.92 -11.77
CA VAL A 254 0.42 14.79 -10.77
C VAL A 254 0.21 16.19 -11.32
N LEU A 255 1.23 16.77 -11.96
CA LEU A 255 1.18 18.13 -12.51
C LEU A 255 0.00 18.39 -13.47
N PRO A 256 -0.26 17.58 -14.52
CA PRO A 256 -1.38 17.86 -15.43
C PRO A 256 -2.74 17.78 -14.73
N ARG A 257 -2.91 16.88 -13.75
CA ARG A 257 -4.13 16.76 -12.94
C ARG A 257 -4.36 17.98 -12.07
N MET A 258 -3.32 18.49 -11.43
CA MET A 258 -3.41 19.72 -10.65
C MET A 258 -3.75 20.94 -11.50
N LEU A 259 -3.16 21.06 -12.69
CA LEU A 259 -3.46 22.15 -13.61
C LEU A 259 -4.89 22.09 -14.12
N ALA A 260 -5.35 20.89 -14.49
CA ALA A 260 -6.73 20.68 -14.90
C ALA A 260 -7.70 21.10 -13.79
N LEU A 261 -7.44 20.70 -12.53
CA LEU A 261 -8.26 21.09 -11.37
C LEU A 261 -8.20 22.60 -11.10
N MET A 262 -7.00 23.20 -11.11
CA MET A 262 -6.82 24.63 -10.88
C MET A 262 -7.57 25.49 -11.90
N LEU A 263 -7.61 25.05 -13.16
CA LEU A 263 -8.32 25.74 -14.23
C LEU A 263 -9.84 25.47 -14.18
N MET A 264 -10.25 24.22 -13.96
CA MET A 264 -11.65 23.82 -14.04
C MET A 264 -12.47 24.17 -12.81
N MET A 265 -11.89 24.17 -11.62
CA MET A 265 -12.60 24.51 -10.38
C MET A 265 -13.30 25.89 -10.42
N PRO A 266 -12.63 27.00 -10.78
CA PRO A 266 -13.30 28.29 -10.88
C PRO A 266 -14.35 28.32 -12.00
N LEU A 267 -14.09 27.65 -13.13
CA LEU A 267 -15.02 27.58 -14.25
C LEU A 267 -16.32 26.83 -13.88
N LEU A 268 -16.18 25.72 -13.16
CA LEU A 268 -17.30 24.94 -12.64
C LEU A 268 -18.06 25.67 -11.53
N CYS A 269 -17.38 26.49 -10.72
CA CYS A 269 -18.04 27.33 -9.72
C CYS A 269 -18.98 28.34 -10.39
N VAL A 270 -18.49 29.06 -11.40
CA VAL A 270 -19.33 30.01 -12.17
C VAL A 270 -20.50 29.28 -12.83
N TYR A 271 -20.26 28.09 -13.38
CA TYR A 271 -21.34 27.27 -13.95
C TYR A 271 -22.37 26.80 -12.90
N SER A 272 -21.90 26.40 -11.72
CA SER A 272 -22.74 26.02 -10.57
C SER A 272 -23.62 27.18 -10.13
N ASP A 273 -23.07 28.39 -10.04
CA ASP A 273 -23.82 29.61 -9.70
C ASP A 273 -24.94 29.87 -10.71
N LEU A 274 -24.65 29.78 -12.00
CA LEU A 274 -25.65 29.95 -13.06
C LEU A 274 -26.77 28.93 -12.94
N MET A 275 -26.43 27.64 -12.76
CA MET A 275 -27.44 26.57 -12.59
C MET A 275 -28.24 26.73 -11.30
N GLY A 276 -27.62 27.21 -10.23
CA GLY A 276 -28.28 27.48 -8.96
C GLY A 276 -29.28 28.64 -9.03
N VAL A 277 -28.90 29.74 -9.68
CA VAL A 277 -29.81 30.87 -9.91
C VAL A 277 -30.98 30.46 -10.81
N LEU A 278 -30.74 29.66 -11.86
CA LEU A 278 -31.80 29.10 -12.70
C LEU A 278 -32.76 28.22 -11.89
N GLY A 279 -32.24 27.37 -11.00
CA GLY A 279 -33.06 26.59 -10.07
C GLY A 279 -33.93 27.47 -9.18
N GLY A 280 -33.37 28.55 -8.64
CA GLY A 280 -34.15 29.49 -7.82
C GLY A 280 -35.22 30.24 -8.61
N MET A 281 -34.95 30.58 -9.86
CA MET A 281 -35.92 31.22 -10.76
C MET A 281 -37.16 30.34 -10.99
N ILE A 282 -36.99 29.02 -11.12
CA ILE A 282 -38.11 28.07 -11.31
C ILE A 282 -39.09 28.11 -10.13
N VAL A 283 -38.62 28.37 -8.92
CA VAL A 283 -39.45 28.40 -7.70
C VAL A 283 -39.94 29.81 -7.35
N GLY A 284 -39.15 30.84 -7.68
CA GLY A 284 -39.47 32.23 -7.38
C GLY A 284 -40.43 32.91 -8.35
N VAL A 285 -40.61 32.35 -9.55
CA VAL A 285 -41.60 32.78 -10.55
C VAL A 285 -42.95 32.10 -10.34
#